data_AF-X1FKR7-F1
#
_entry.id   AF-X1FKR7-F1
#
_cell.length_a   1.000
_cell.length_b   1.000
_cell.length_c   1.000
_cell.angle_alpha   90.00
_cell.angle_beta   90.00
_cell.angle_gamma   90.00
#
_symmetry.space_group_name_H-M   'P 1'
#
loop_
_entity.id
_entity.type
_entity.pdbx_description
1 polymer ?
#
loop_
_entity_poly.entity_id
_entity_poly.type
_entity_poly.pdbx_seq_one_letter_code
_entity_poly.pdbx_strand_id
1 'polypeptide(L)'
;MIKHRGPDDKGYYSDKDVSIGMRRLSIIDINTGHQPQHNENEDIWIVFNGEIYNFKALKETLELKGHNFYTGSDTEVIIHCYEEWV
;
A
#
# COMPACT_ATOMS: atom_id res chain seq x y z
N MET A 1 20.05 6.79 -7.50
CA MET A 1 18.63 6.49 -7.19
C MET A 1 18.50 4.98 -6.92
N ILE A 2 17.68 4.57 -5.95
CA ILE A 2 17.63 3.22 -5.35
C ILE A 2 17.06 2.09 -6.24
N LYS A 3 17.23 2.16 -7.58
CA LYS A 3 16.68 1.17 -8.53
C LYS A 3 17.06 -0.28 -8.19
N HIS A 4 18.27 -0.49 -7.64
CA HIS A 4 18.74 -1.81 -7.24
C HIS A 4 17.89 -2.48 -6.14
N ARG A 5 17.10 -1.72 -5.37
CA ARG A 5 16.20 -2.25 -4.34
C ARG A 5 14.80 -2.61 -4.86
N GLY A 6 14.46 -2.15 -6.05
CA GLY A 6 13.14 -2.33 -6.64
C GLY A 6 13.22 -2.14 -8.15
N PRO A 7 13.71 -3.16 -8.87
CA PRO A 7 13.94 -3.08 -10.29
C PRO A 7 12.65 -3.22 -11.12
N ASP A 8 11.61 -3.80 -10.54
CA ASP A 8 10.41 -4.25 -11.27
C ASP A 8 9.48 -3.08 -11.59
N ASP A 9 9.33 -2.14 -10.65
CA ASP A 9 8.38 -1.04 -10.79
C ASP A 9 8.81 0.24 -10.06
N LYS A 10 8.23 1.37 -10.46
CA LYS A 10 8.42 2.70 -9.88
C LYS A 10 7.10 3.45 -9.82
N GLY A 11 6.84 4.15 -8.73
CA GLY A 11 5.67 5.01 -8.61
C GLY A 11 5.97 6.25 -7.77
N TYR A 12 5.14 7.27 -7.95
CA TYR A 12 5.28 8.57 -7.31
C TYR A 12 3.89 9.14 -7.05
N TYR A 13 3.73 9.78 -5.90
CA TYR A 13 2.61 10.65 -5.59
C TYR A 13 3.19 12.02 -5.25
N SER A 14 2.53 13.08 -5.72
CA SER A 14 2.90 14.45 -5.38
C SER A 14 1.68 15.34 -5.41
N ASP A 15 1.56 16.17 -4.39
CA ASP A 15 0.61 17.28 -4.35
C ASP A 15 1.36 18.60 -4.08
N LYS A 16 0.67 19.61 -3.51
CA LYS A 16 1.23 20.92 -3.19
C LYS A 16 2.16 20.92 -1.97
N ASP A 17 2.00 19.99 -1.03
CA ASP A 17 2.67 19.99 0.27
C ASP A 17 3.67 18.83 0.41
N VAL A 18 3.45 17.71 -0.28
CA VAL A 18 4.22 16.48 -0.12
C VAL A 18 4.48 15.76 -1.45
N SER A 19 5.64 15.12 -1.53
CA SER A 19 5.95 14.15 -2.58
C SER A 19 6.55 12.90 -1.97
N ILE A 20 6.06 11.73 -2.39
CA ILE A 20 6.57 10.42 -1.99
C ILE A 20 6.80 9.56 -3.25
N GLY A 21 7.74 8.62 -3.17
CA GLY A 21 8.06 7.76 -4.29
C GLY A 21 8.65 6.43 -3.86
N MET A 22 8.44 5.41 -4.70
CA MET A 22 8.78 4.03 -4.41
C MET A 22 9.54 3.38 -5.57
N ARG A 23 10.46 2.49 -5.21
CA ARG A 23 11.04 1.48 -6.10
C ARG A 23 10.63 0.12 -5.57
N ARG A 24 9.91 -0.65 -6.37
CA ARG A 24 9.29 -1.91 -5.93
C ARG A 24 10.01 -3.12 -6.50
N LEU A 25 10.30 -4.07 -5.62
CA LEU A 25 10.56 -5.46 -5.96
C LEU A 25 9.24 -6.21 -5.70
N SER A 26 8.68 -6.82 -6.72
CA SER A 26 7.32 -7.36 -6.71
C SER A 26 7.32 -8.79 -6.16
N ILE A 27 6.97 -8.95 -4.87
CA ILE A 27 6.94 -10.26 -4.18
C ILE A 27 5.50 -10.73 -3.96
N ILE A 28 4.69 -9.96 -3.23
CA ILE A 28 3.26 -10.22 -2.97
C ILE A 28 2.44 -9.34 -3.89
N ASP A 29 1.41 -9.92 -4.54
CA ASP A 29 0.53 -9.23 -5.49
C ASP A 29 1.30 -8.47 -6.59
N ILE A 30 1.71 -9.22 -7.60
CA ILE A 30 2.53 -8.70 -8.71
C ILE A 30 1.75 -7.70 -9.56
N ASN A 31 0.44 -7.88 -9.70
CA ASN A 31 -0.36 -7.15 -10.68
C ASN A 31 -0.99 -5.88 -10.12
N THR A 32 -1.48 -5.90 -8.88
CA THR A 32 -2.21 -4.76 -8.29
C THR A 32 -1.47 -4.06 -7.17
N GLY A 33 -0.32 -4.58 -6.72
CA GLY A 33 0.46 -4.00 -5.62
C GLY A 33 1.33 -2.79 -5.99
N HIS A 34 0.99 -2.02 -7.04
CA HIS A 34 1.70 -0.78 -7.38
C HIS A 34 1.66 0.20 -6.19
N GLN A 35 2.76 0.92 -5.97
CA GLN A 35 2.87 1.92 -4.90
C GLN A 35 3.38 3.25 -5.44
N PRO A 36 2.95 4.41 -4.90
CA PRO A 36 2.15 4.58 -3.68
C PRO A 36 0.70 4.04 -3.78
N GLN A 37 0.20 3.51 -2.67
CA GLN A 37 -1.21 3.08 -2.54
C GLN A 37 -2.00 4.13 -1.76
N HIS A 38 -3.32 4.13 -1.89
CA HIS A 38 -4.21 5.07 -1.23
C HIS A 38 -5.46 4.39 -0.65
N ASN A 39 -6.24 5.08 0.18
CA ASN A 39 -7.58 4.61 0.55
C ASN A 39 -8.62 4.98 -0.52
N GLU A 40 -9.88 4.60 -0.32
CA GLU A 40 -10.97 4.81 -1.28
C GLU A 40 -11.22 6.29 -1.61
N ASN A 41 -10.91 7.19 -0.68
CA ASN A 41 -11.11 8.63 -0.83
C ASN A 41 -9.87 9.37 -1.38
N GLU A 42 -8.75 8.67 -1.59
CA GLU A 42 -7.48 9.25 -2.04
C GLU A 42 -6.94 10.37 -1.14
N ASP A 43 -7.28 10.35 0.16
CA ASP A 43 -6.79 11.34 1.15
C ASP A 43 -5.71 10.77 2.08
N ILE A 44 -5.54 9.44 2.11
CA ILE A 44 -4.45 8.74 2.80
C ILE A 44 -3.61 8.01 1.75
N TRP A 45 -2.30 8.25 1.77
CA TRP A 45 -1.34 7.64 0.84
C TRP A 45 -0.19 6.96 1.57
N ILE A 46 0.28 5.82 1.06
CA ILE A 46 1.37 5.05 1.65
C ILE A 46 2.44 4.63 0.64
N VAL A 47 3.69 4.64 1.10
CA VAL A 47 4.78 3.83 0.58
C VAL A 47 5.31 2.93 1.68
N PHE A 48 5.56 1.66 1.38
CA PHE A 48 6.01 0.67 2.35
C PHE A 48 7.04 -0.28 1.72
N ASN A 49 8.15 -0.47 2.41
CA ASN A 49 9.17 -1.46 2.05
C ASN A 49 9.28 -2.51 3.16
N GLY A 50 8.60 -3.63 2.98
CA GLY A 50 8.57 -4.74 3.92
C GLY A 50 7.50 -5.76 3.51
N GLU A 51 7.19 -6.67 4.43
CA GLU A 51 6.13 -7.66 4.29
C GLU A 51 5.32 -7.72 5.58
N ILE A 52 3.99 -7.64 5.48
CA ILE A 52 3.09 -7.83 6.63
C ILE A 52 2.60 -9.26 6.64
N TYR A 53 3.22 -10.14 7.43
CA TYR A 53 2.95 -11.58 7.39
C TYR A 53 1.51 -11.97 7.75
N ASN A 54 0.87 -11.23 8.65
CA ASN A 54 -0.50 -11.47 9.09
C ASN A 54 -1.55 -10.66 8.30
N PHE A 55 -1.20 -10.10 7.14
CA PHE A 55 -2.09 -9.20 6.38
C PHE A 55 -3.44 -9.84 6.02
N LYS A 56 -3.49 -11.14 5.76
CA LYS A 56 -4.75 -11.83 5.44
C LYS A 56 -5.77 -11.78 6.58
N ALA A 57 -5.32 -12.06 7.81
CA ALA A 57 -6.18 -12.03 8.98
C ALA A 57 -6.64 -10.59 9.30
N LEU A 58 -5.76 -9.61 9.10
CA LEU A 58 -6.11 -8.20 9.22
C LEU A 58 -7.11 -7.76 8.16
N LYS A 59 -6.89 -8.14 6.89
CA LYS A 59 -7.79 -7.86 5.77
C LYS A 59 -9.18 -8.42 6.03
N GLU A 60 -9.30 -9.69 6.43
CA GLU A 60 -10.58 -10.30 6.81
C GLU A 60 -11.29 -9.51 7.94
N THR A 61 -10.53 -9.07 8.95
CA THR A 61 -11.08 -8.27 10.05
C THR A 61 -11.59 -6.91 9.57
N LEU A 62 -10.87 -6.26 8.66
CA LEU A 62 -11.21 -4.93 8.12
C LEU A 62 -12.36 -5.00 7.11
N GLU A 63 -12.41 -6.05 6.27
CA GLU A 63 -13.54 -6.30 5.38
C GLU A 63 -14.84 -6.50 6.18
N LEU A 64 -14.79 -7.22 7.32
CA LEU A 64 -15.93 -7.37 8.22
C LEU A 64 -16.37 -6.05 8.88
N LYS A 65 -15.48 -5.06 8.95
CA LYS A 65 -15.78 -3.70 9.44
C LYS A 65 -16.23 -2.75 8.34
N GLY A 66 -16.17 -3.16 7.08
CA GLY A 66 -16.69 -2.40 5.94
C GLY A 66 -15.64 -1.69 5.08
N HIS A 67 -14.34 -1.93 5.29
CA HIS A 67 -13.29 -1.41 4.42
C HIS A 67 -13.26 -2.13 3.07
N ASN A 68 -13.01 -1.40 1.98
CA ASN A 68 -12.99 -1.95 0.63
C ASN A 68 -11.57 -1.91 0.06
N PHE A 69 -11.02 -3.11 -0.17
CA PHE A 69 -9.69 -3.26 -0.75
C PHE A 69 -9.75 -3.30 -2.27
N TYR A 70 -8.88 -2.56 -2.95
CA TYR A 70 -8.69 -2.60 -4.40
C TYR A 70 -7.43 -3.37 -4.83
N THR A 71 -6.60 -3.81 -3.89
CA THR A 71 -5.42 -4.66 -4.15
C THR A 71 -5.42 -5.95 -3.32
N GLY A 72 -4.58 -6.90 -3.75
CA GLY A 72 -4.22 -8.08 -2.97
C GLY A 72 -2.95 -7.90 -2.15
N SER A 73 -2.38 -6.69 -2.11
CA SER A 73 -1.13 -6.41 -1.42
C SER A 73 -1.33 -6.34 0.09
N ASP A 74 -0.32 -6.80 0.81
CA ASP A 74 -0.16 -6.63 2.24
C ASP A 74 0.01 -5.16 2.67
N THR A 75 0.43 -4.28 1.76
CA THR A 75 0.64 -2.85 2.04
C THR A 75 -0.67 -2.11 2.29
N GLU A 76 -1.72 -2.43 1.53
CA GLU A 76 -3.02 -1.74 1.61
C GLU A 76 -3.70 -1.94 2.98
N VAL A 77 -3.44 -3.08 3.62
CA VAL A 77 -3.90 -3.36 4.98
C VAL A 77 -3.45 -2.27 5.95
N ILE A 78 -2.26 -1.68 5.77
CA ILE A 78 -1.76 -0.61 6.66
C ILE A 78 -2.64 0.64 6.55
N ILE A 79 -3.12 0.97 5.34
CA ILE A 79 -3.99 2.13 5.10
C ILE A 79 -5.30 1.97 5.88
N HIS A 80 -5.97 0.83 5.73
CA HIS A 80 -7.23 0.59 6.42
C HIS A 80 -7.06 0.37 7.93
N CYS A 81 -5.94 -0.19 8.39
CA CYS A 81 -5.61 -0.21 9.82
C CYS A 81 -5.50 1.21 10.40
N TYR A 82 -4.93 2.14 9.63
CA TYR A 82 -4.81 3.54 10.04
C TYR A 82 -6.19 4.21 10.13
N GLU A 83 -7.07 3.99 9.15
CA GLU A 83 -8.44 4.52 9.17
C GLU A 83 -9.28 4.01 10.36
N GLU A 84 -9.13 2.74 10.71
CA GLU A 84 -9.97 2.09 11.72
C GLU A 84 -9.51 2.37 13.16
N TRP A 85 -8.20 2.56 13.39
CA TRP A 85 -7.62 2.54 14.74
C TRP A 85 -6.84 3.78 15.15
N VAL A 86 -6.81 4.83 14.33
CA VAL A 86 -6.19 6.12 14.66
C VAL A 86 -7.25 7.20 14.75
#